data_AF-A0A2S8XYV4-F1
#
_entry.id   AF-A0A2S8XYV4-F1
#
_cell.length_a   1.000
_cell.length_b   1.000
_cell.length_c   1.000
_cell.angle_alpha   90.00
_cell.angle_beta   90.00
_cell.angle_gamma   90.00
#
_symmetry.space_group_name_H-M   'P 1'
#
loop_
_entity.id
_entity.type
_entity.pdbx_description
1 polymer ?
#
loop_
_entity_poly.entity_id
_entity_poly.type
_entity_poly.pdbx_seq_one_letter_code
_entity_poly.pdbx_strand_id
1 'polypeptide(L)' 'MGIVKISEGMHESLRLASTALNRSINAQAEHWMRIGMLTELHPNLDHRDICRLLIRAEQDGGLDLSRLCAADLATGARA' A
#
# COMPACT_ATOMS: atom_id res chain seq x y z
N MET A 1 -5.78 -17.48 7.57
CA MET A 1 -5.57 -16.02 7.53
C MET A 1 -5.06 -15.56 8.89
N GLY A 2 -3.99 -14.77 8.92
CA GLY A 2 -3.54 -14.11 10.16
C GLY A 2 -4.48 -12.95 10.49
N ILE A 3 -4.97 -12.89 11.73
CA ILE A 3 -5.81 -11.79 12.19
C ILE A 3 -4.89 -10.66 12.65
N VAL A 4 -4.96 -9.51 11.98
CA VAL A 4 -4.26 -8.30 12.43
C VAL A 4 -5.13 -7.57 13.44
N LYS A 5 -4.61 -7.33 14.64
CA LYS A 5 -5.30 -6.53 15.67
C LYS A 5 -5.09 -5.05 15.39
N ILE A 6 -6.17 -4.29 15.37
CA ILE A 6 -6.16 -2.82 15.31
C ILE A 6 -7.05 -2.27 16.44
N SER A 7 -6.85 -1.02 16.84
CA SER A 7 -7.67 -0.39 17.87
C SER A 7 -9.10 -0.15 17.37
N GLU A 8 -10.06 -0.10 18.29
CA GLU A 8 -11.48 0.12 17.95
C GLU A 8 -11.69 1.46 17.20
N GLY A 9 -11.05 2.53 17.65
CA GLY A 9 -11.13 3.83 16.96
C GLY A 9 -10.57 3.80 15.53
N MET A 10 -9.54 2.99 15.28
CA MET A 10 -9.01 2.81 13.92
C MET A 10 -9.96 1.97 13.06
N HIS A 11 -10.56 0.94 13.64
CA HIS A 11 -11.57 0.13 12.95
C HIS A 11 -12.79 0.97 12.52
N GLU A 12 -13.26 1.87 13.37
CA GLU A 12 -14.36 2.78 13.03
C GLU A 12 -13.95 3.79 11.94
N SER A 13 -12.73 4.32 12.01
CA SER A 13 -12.18 5.20 10.96
C SER A 13 -12.09 4.47 9.60
N LEU A 14 -11.68 3.20 9.59
CA LEU A 14 -11.68 2.37 8.39
C LEU A 14 -13.09 2.13 7.85
N ARG A 15 -14.08 1.90 8.71
CA ARG A 15 -15.48 1.72 8.31
C ARG A 15 -16.04 2.97 7.62
N LEU A 16 -15.79 4.14 8.21
CA LEU A 16 -16.19 5.42 7.63
C LEU A 16 -15.56 5.63 6.24
N ALA A 17 -14.24 5.47 6.14
CA ALA A 17 -13.53 5.65 4.89
C ALA A 17 -13.90 4.61 3.81
N SER A 18 -14.13 3.36 4.23
CA SER A 18 -14.63 2.27 3.37
C SER A 18 -15.95 2.65 2.70
N THR A 19 -16.89 3.21 3.48
CA THR A 19 -18.18 3.70 2.96
C THR A 19 -18.00 4.89 2.03
N ALA A 20 -17.17 5.87 2.40
CA ALA A 20 -16.94 7.07 1.61
C ALA A 20 -16.21 6.82 0.28
N LEU A 21 -15.27 5.87 0.26
CA LEU A 21 -14.42 5.54 -0.89
C LEU A 21 -14.90 4.31 -1.67
N ASN A 22 -16.10 3.80 -1.33
CA ASN A 22 -16.76 2.68 -1.99
C ASN A 22 -15.87 1.43 -2.15
N ARG A 23 -15.29 0.96 -1.05
CA ARG A 23 -14.47 -0.26 -0.99
C ARG A 23 -14.76 -1.04 0.28
N SER A 24 -14.47 -2.35 0.32
CA SER A 24 -14.62 -3.13 1.56
C SER A 24 -13.66 -2.65 2.66
N ILE A 25 -13.99 -2.94 3.93
CA ILE A 25 -13.12 -2.59 5.07
C ILE A 25 -11.73 -3.22 4.92
N ASN A 26 -11.66 -4.48 4.46
CA ASN A 26 -10.39 -5.15 4.22
C ASN A 26 -9.61 -4.48 3.08
N ALA A 27 -10.26 -4.12 1.98
CA ALA A 27 -9.60 -3.41 0.87
C ALA A 27 -9.12 -2.01 1.28
N GLN A 28 -9.86 -1.32 2.16
CA GLN A 28 -9.44 -0.06 2.76
C GLN A 28 -8.20 -0.23 3.64
N ALA A 29 -8.18 -1.26 4.50
CA ALA A 29 -7.04 -1.57 5.36
C ALA A 29 -5.81 -1.94 4.52
N GLU A 30 -5.99 -2.81 3.53
CA GLU A 30 -4.93 -3.23 2.61
C GLU A 30 -4.36 -2.04 1.84
N HIS A 31 -5.19 -1.14 1.33
CA HIS A 31 -4.71 0.06 0.66
C HIS A 31 -3.82 0.92 1.55
N TRP A 32 -4.21 1.16 2.80
CA TRP A 32 -3.38 1.93 3.74
C TRP A 32 -2.05 1.22 4.07
N MET A 33 -2.09 -0.11 4.23
CA MET A 33 -0.87 -0.91 4.43
C MET A 33 0.07 -0.78 3.23
N ARG A 34 -0.45 -0.88 2.01
CA ARG A 34 0.35 -0.74 0.78
C ARG A 34 0.93 0.66 0.61
N ILE A 35 0.14 1.72 0.90
CA ILE A 35 0.65 3.11 0.91
C ILE A 35 1.80 3.23 1.91
N GLY A 36 1.59 2.81 3.17
CA GLY A 36 2.62 2.93 4.21
C GLY A 36 3.91 2.22 3.82
N MET A 37 3.82 1.00 3.31
CA MET A 37 5.00 0.24 2.87
C MET A 37 5.75 0.91 1.73
N LEU A 38 5.04 1.42 0.72
CA LEU A 38 5.68 2.13 -0.40
C LEU A 38 6.31 3.46 0.05
N THR A 39 5.70 4.16 1.00
CA THR A 39 6.28 5.40 1.56
C THR A 39 7.56 5.09 2.36
N GLU A 40 7.62 3.98 3.09
CA GLU A 40 8.85 3.54 3.77
C GLU A 40 9.97 3.16 2.78
N LEU A 41 9.62 2.47 1.67
CA LEU A 41 10.58 2.07 0.64
C LEU A 41 11.05 3.23 -0.24
N HIS A 42 10.18 4.22 -0.46
CA HIS A 42 10.42 5.35 -1.34
C HIS A 42 10.17 6.68 -0.62
N PRO A 43 11.00 7.06 0.38
CA PRO A 43 10.75 8.22 1.24
C PRO A 43 10.76 9.57 0.51
N ASN A 44 11.27 9.61 -0.73
CA ASN A 44 11.33 10.81 -1.55
C ASN A 44 10.11 10.99 -2.48
N LEU A 45 9.23 10.00 -2.56
CA LEU A 45 8.03 10.08 -3.39
C LEU A 45 6.88 10.73 -2.63
N ASP A 46 6.11 11.56 -3.33
CA ASP A 46 4.89 12.12 -2.77
C ASP A 46 3.71 11.13 -2.90
N HIS A 47 2.58 11.47 -2.27
CA HIS A 47 1.40 10.61 -2.30
C HIS A 47 0.87 10.36 -3.73
N ARG A 48 1.04 11.32 -4.65
CA ARG A 48 0.59 11.17 -6.04
C ARG A 48 1.42 10.13 -6.77
N ASP A 49 2.72 10.13 -6.56
CA ASP A 49 3.64 9.16 -7.15
C ASP A 49 3.44 7.77 -6.56
N ILE A 50 3.21 7.66 -5.25
CA ILE A 50 2.82 6.40 -4.60
C ILE A 50 1.52 5.84 -5.20
N CYS A 51 0.51 6.68 -5.44
CA CYS A 51 -0.73 6.22 -6.09
C CYS A 51 -0.49 5.71 -7.53
N ARG A 52 0.39 6.37 -8.29
CA ARG A 52 0.76 5.91 -9.65
C ARG A 52 1.47 4.56 -9.60
N LEU A 53 2.39 4.35 -8.65
CA LEU A 53 3.05 3.06 -8.44
C LEU A 53 2.05 1.95 -8.12
N LEU A 54 1.07 2.22 -7.25
CA LEU A 54 0.02 1.24 -6.94
C LEU A 54 -0.79 0.83 -8.17
N ILE A 55 -1.21 1.81 -8.99
CA ILE A 55 -1.94 1.53 -10.24
C ILE A 55 -1.07 0.70 -11.18
N ARG A 56 0.21 1.04 -11.32
CA ARG A 56 1.14 0.31 -12.18
C ARG A 56 1.33 -1.13 -11.71
N ALA A 57 1.51 -1.35 -10.41
CA ALA A 57 1.64 -2.68 -9.83
C ALA A 57 0.40 -3.54 -10.11
N GLU A 58 -0.81 -2.98 -9.96
CA GLU A 58 -2.05 -3.70 -10.29
C GLU A 58 -2.15 -4.07 -11.78
N GLN A 59 -1.75 -3.16 -12.69
CA GLN A 59 -1.66 -3.47 -14.13
C GLN A 59 -0.67 -4.60 -14.44
N ASP A 60 0.40 -4.70 -13.65
CA ASP A 60 1.45 -5.72 -13.79
C ASP A 60 1.14 -7.04 -13.02
N GLY A 61 -0.10 -7.21 -12.55
CA GLY A 61 -0.59 -8.44 -11.91
C GLY A 61 -0.67 -8.40 -10.38
N GLY A 62 -0.62 -7.21 -9.78
CA GLY A 62 -0.75 -6.98 -8.35
C GLY A 62 0.55 -6.57 -7.67
N LEU A 63 0.43 -6.05 -6.45
CA LEU A 63 1.58 -5.62 -5.65
C LEU A 63 2.29 -6.82 -5.02
N ASP A 64 3.47 -7.18 -5.54
CA ASP A 64 4.38 -8.14 -4.91
C ASP A 64 5.55 -7.40 -4.26
N LEU A 65 5.49 -7.30 -2.92
CA LEU A 65 6.50 -6.61 -2.12
C LEU A 65 7.88 -7.26 -2.21
N SER A 66 7.96 -8.59 -2.36
CA SER A 66 9.24 -9.28 -2.51
C SER A 66 9.91 -8.89 -3.83
N ARG A 67 9.13 -8.71 -4.90
CA ARG A 67 9.64 -8.21 -6.18
C ARG A 67 10.05 -6.76 -6.12
N LEU A 68 9.29 -5.91 -5.43
CA LEU A 68 9.63 -4.49 -5.28
C LEU A 68 10.98 -4.30 -4.57
N CYS A 69 11.15 -4.93 -3.40
CA CYS A 69 12.43 -4.86 -2.68
C CYS A 69 13.61 -5.40 -3.51
N ALA A 70 13.39 -6.45 -4.32
CA ALA A 70 14.43 -6.99 -5.20
C ALA A 70 14.78 -6.07 -6.39
N ALA A 71 13.79 -5.39 -6.96
CA ALA A 71 13.98 -4.44 -8.06
C ALA A 71 14.73 -3.17 -7.60
N ASP A 72 14.48 -2.70 -6.39
CA ASP A 72 15.18 -1.54 -5.81
C ASP A 72 16.66 -1.84 -5.55
N LEU A 73 16.99 -3.05 -5.06
CA LEU A 73 18.38 -3.50 -4.93
C LEU A 73 19.11 -3.53 -6.28
N ALA A 74 18.42 -3.94 -7.35
CA ALA A 74 18.99 -3.96 -8.70
C ALA A 74 19.17 -2.57 -9.30
N THR A 75 18.31 -1.61 -8.92
CA THR A 75 18.36 -0.22 -9.41
C THR A 75 19.40 0.60 -8.63
N GLY A 76 19.51 0.41 -7.32
CA GLY A 76 20.54 1.03 -6.48
C GLY A 76 21.96 0.52 -6.76
N ALA A 77 22.12 -0.69 -7.30
CA ALA A 77 23.41 -1.22 -7.74
C ALA A 77 23.93 -0.62 -9.06
N ARG A 78 23.13 0.21 -9.74
CA ARG A 78 23.48 0.85 -11.03
C ARG A 78 23.77 2.35 -10.91
N ALA A 79 23.77 2.91 -9.70
CA ALA A 79 24.08 4.32 -9.42
C ALA A 79 25.53 4.50 -8.96
#